data_AF-A0A929E3X1-F1
#
_entry.id   AF-A0A929E3X1-F1
#
_cell.length_a   1.000
_cell.length_b   1.000
_cell.length_c   1.000
_cell.angle_alpha   90.00
_cell.angle_beta   90.00
_cell.angle_gamma   90.00
#
_symmetry.space_group_name_H-M   'P 1'
#
loop_
_entity.id
_entity.type
_entity.pdbx_description
1 polymer ?
#
loop_
_entity_poly.entity_id
_entity_poly.type
_entity_poly.pdbx_seq_one_letter_code
_entity_poly.pdbx_strand_id
1 'polypeptide(L)'
;DFYHCAEHIHDLAKVQFEDNSFKALLWIESTMARLFHHEVGQVISALEQMKPRNEDAQEQIRKLINYLDNNKDRIHYHGDRIGGYPIGSGGIESANKFICHTRLKRSGAWWLKINGNGMLGLRCSIVNGTFESAFEKYVSQD
;
A
#
# COMPACT_ATOMS: atom_id res chain seq x y z
N ASP A 1 -4.47 -2.78 0.10
CA ASP A 1 -3.17 -2.73 0.80
C ASP A 1 -3.45 -2.73 2.29
N PHE A 2 -3.09 -3.82 2.95
CA PHE A 2 -3.34 -4.02 4.38
C PHE A 2 -2.60 -3.01 5.27
N TYR A 3 -1.35 -2.66 4.95
CA TYR A 3 -0.55 -1.78 5.79
C TYR A 3 -0.99 -0.32 5.64
N HIS A 4 -1.31 0.13 4.42
CA HIS A 4 -1.88 1.46 4.23
C HIS A 4 -3.24 1.61 4.91
N CYS A 5 -4.07 0.56 4.88
CA CYS A 5 -5.32 0.53 5.61
C CYS A 5 -5.08 0.65 7.13
N ALA A 6 -4.07 -0.05 7.66
CA ALA A 6 -3.69 0.04 9.06
C ALA A 6 -3.24 1.47 9.45
N GLU A 7 -2.47 2.16 8.60
CA GLU A 7 -2.05 3.54 8.86
C GLU A 7 -3.24 4.48 9.08
N HIS A 8 -4.26 4.43 8.20
CA HIS A 8 -5.48 5.24 8.36
C HIS A 8 -6.22 4.94 9.67
N ILE A 9 -6.24 3.68 10.09
CA ILE A 9 -6.88 3.26 11.34
C ILE A 9 -6.07 3.75 12.54
N HIS A 10 -4.75 3.65 12.50
CA HIS A 10 -3.88 4.20 13.54
C HIS A 10 -4.01 5.72 13.67
N ASP A 11 -4.11 6.44 12.56
CA ASP A 11 -4.26 7.90 12.57
C ASP A 11 -5.58 8.33 13.19
N LEU A 12 -6.69 7.64 12.90
CA LEU A 12 -7.94 7.87 13.62
C LEU A 12 -7.82 7.51 15.10
N ALA A 13 -7.23 6.37 15.43
CA ALA A 13 -7.12 5.90 16.81
C ALA A 13 -6.35 6.88 17.70
N LYS A 14 -5.26 7.47 17.18
CA LYS A 14 -4.46 8.48 17.89
C LYS A 14 -5.29 9.68 18.32
N VAL A 15 -6.15 10.19 17.45
CA VAL A 15 -6.95 11.39 17.72
C VAL A 15 -8.19 11.05 18.56
N GLN A 16 -8.85 9.92 18.26
CA GLN A 16 -10.10 9.55 18.93
C GLN A 16 -9.87 9.04 20.36
N PHE A 17 -8.73 8.41 20.64
CA PHE A 17 -8.41 7.78 21.92
C PHE A 17 -7.13 8.32 22.57
N GLU A 18 -6.82 9.60 22.34
CA GLU A 18 -5.59 10.26 22.82
C GLU A 18 -5.28 10.00 24.31
N ASP A 19 -6.29 10.03 25.18
CA ASP A 19 -6.14 9.83 26.62
C ASP A 19 -6.01 8.35 27.06
N ASN A 20 -6.21 7.39 26.14
CA ASN A 20 -6.29 5.97 26.51
C ASN A 20 -5.68 5.08 25.43
N SER A 21 -4.36 4.89 25.53
CA SER A 21 -3.57 4.05 24.63
C SER A 21 -4.04 2.59 24.59
N PHE A 22 -4.49 2.03 25.71
CA PHE A 22 -5.00 0.66 25.75
C PHE A 22 -6.29 0.52 24.95
N LYS A 23 -7.22 1.47 25.11
CA LYS A 23 -8.46 1.51 24.34
C LYS A 23 -8.19 1.73 22.84
N ALA A 24 -7.21 2.58 22.52
CA ALA A 24 -6.77 2.79 21.13
C ALA A 24 -6.30 1.48 20.51
N LEU A 25 -5.40 0.77 21.19
CA LEU A 25 -4.85 -0.51 20.72
C LEU A 25 -5.94 -1.56 20.52
N LEU A 26 -6.83 -1.73 21.50
CA LEU A 26 -7.93 -2.70 21.41
C LEU A 26 -8.85 -2.39 20.21
N TRP A 27 -9.15 -1.10 20.00
CA TRP A 27 -9.97 -0.67 18.88
C TRP A 27 -9.27 -0.92 17.53
N ILE A 28 -7.97 -0.63 17.41
CA ILE A 28 -7.18 -0.91 16.21
C ILE A 28 -7.21 -2.40 15.89
N GLU A 29 -6.83 -3.26 16.85
CA GLU A 29 -6.76 -4.71 16.65
C GLU A 29 -8.12 -5.30 16.25
N SER A 30 -9.19 -4.90 16.95
CA SER A 30 -10.54 -5.37 16.64
C SER A 30 -11.02 -4.92 15.25
N THR A 31 -10.72 -3.68 14.85
CA THR A 31 -11.09 -3.13 13.53
C THR A 31 -10.31 -3.81 12.42
N MET A 32 -9.00 -4.02 12.61
CA MET A 32 -8.14 -4.73 11.66
C MET A 32 -8.59 -6.17 11.47
N ALA A 33 -8.98 -6.86 12.54
CA ALA A 33 -9.51 -8.22 12.47
C ALA A 33 -10.80 -8.28 11.64
N ARG A 34 -11.74 -7.35 11.85
CA ARG A 34 -12.98 -7.27 11.05
C ARG A 34 -12.70 -7.02 9.57
N LEU A 35 -11.81 -6.09 9.26
CA LEU A 35 -11.40 -5.82 7.88
C LEU A 35 -10.68 -7.01 7.24
N PHE A 36 -9.88 -7.73 8.03
CA PHE A 36 -9.25 -8.96 7.57
C PHE A 36 -10.29 -10.00 7.14
N HIS A 37 -11.39 -10.12 7.88
CA HIS A 37 -12.53 -10.99 7.58
C HIS A 37 -13.57 -10.39 6.60
N HIS A 38 -13.20 -9.37 5.81
CA HIS A 38 -14.08 -8.76 4.80
C HIS A 38 -15.36 -8.12 5.37
N GLU A 39 -15.36 -7.72 6.65
CA GLU A 39 -16.51 -7.07 7.29
C GLU A 39 -16.51 -5.54 7.09
N VAL A 40 -16.06 -5.07 5.91
CA VAL A 40 -15.86 -3.64 5.61
C VAL A 40 -17.13 -2.81 5.84
N GLY A 41 -18.29 -3.33 5.41
CA GLY A 41 -19.57 -2.64 5.61
C GLY A 41 -19.92 -2.43 7.08
N GLN A 42 -19.66 -3.43 7.94
CA GLN A 42 -19.91 -3.31 9.37
C GLN A 42 -18.97 -2.30 10.03
N VAL A 43 -17.71 -2.24 9.58
CA VAL A 43 -16.75 -1.24 10.05
C VAL A 43 -17.18 0.16 9.63
N ILE A 44 -17.61 0.37 8.38
CA ILE A 44 -18.13 1.66 7.93
C ILE A 44 -19.35 2.09 8.76
N SER A 45 -20.34 1.21 8.94
CA SER A 45 -21.51 1.54 9.77
C SER A 45 -21.15 1.85 11.23
N ALA A 46 -20.16 1.15 11.79
CA ALA A 46 -19.66 1.45 13.14
C ALA A 46 -18.95 2.81 13.22
N LEU A 47 -18.23 3.21 12.16
CA LEU A 47 -17.60 4.53 12.05
C LEU A 47 -18.63 5.65 11.90
N GLU A 48 -19.70 5.45 11.13
CA GLU A 48 -20.80 6.41 10.98
C GLU A 48 -21.55 6.67 12.30
N GLN A 49 -21.64 5.65 13.16
CA GLN A 49 -22.26 5.75 14.48
C GLN A 49 -21.29 6.26 15.57
N MET A 50 -20.00 6.35 15.26
CA MET A 50 -18.97 6.77 16.21
C MET A 50 -19.13 8.27 16.51
N LYS A 51 -19.27 8.60 17.81
CA LYS A 51 -19.26 10.00 18.24
C LYS A 51 -17.81 10.53 18.21
N PRO A 52 -17.51 11.54 17.38
CA PRO A 52 -16.18 12.13 17.33
C PRO A 52 -15.87 12.83 18.65
N ARG A 53 -14.61 12.74 19.08
CA ARG A 53 -14.13 13.43 20.29
C ARG A 53 -13.95 14.93 20.06
N ASN A 54 -13.41 15.31 18.91
CA ASN A 54 -13.11 16.68 18.48
C ASN A 54 -13.27 16.80 16.95
N GLU A 55 -13.10 18.01 16.41
CA GLU A 55 -13.23 18.27 14.96
C GLU A 55 -12.19 17.47 14.14
N ASP A 56 -10.97 17.31 14.67
CA ASP A 56 -9.92 16.51 14.02
C ASP A 56 -10.34 15.03 13.89
N ALA A 57 -10.90 14.44 14.94
CA ALA A 57 -11.42 13.08 14.91
C ALA A 57 -12.57 12.94 13.93
N GLN A 58 -13.45 13.94 13.84
CA GLN A 58 -14.55 13.94 12.86
C GLN A 58 -14.02 13.90 11.42
N GLU A 59 -12.99 14.70 11.10
CA GLU A 59 -12.38 14.67 9.77
C GLU A 59 -11.63 13.36 9.51
N GLN A 60 -10.95 12.77 10.51
CA GLN A 60 -10.30 11.47 10.36
C GLN A 60 -11.30 10.33 10.16
N ILE A 61 -12.44 10.35 10.87
CA ILE A 61 -13.54 9.41 10.65
C ILE A 61 -14.04 9.51 9.20
N ARG A 62 -14.29 10.73 8.71
CA ARG A 62 -14.73 10.96 7.34
C ARG A 62 -13.72 10.45 6.31
N LYS A 63 -12.43 10.72 6.52
CA LYS A 63 -11.35 10.22 5.65
C LYS A 63 -11.29 8.70 5.63
N LEU A 64 -11.38 8.06 6.80
CA LEU A 64 -11.35 6.60 6.90
C LEU A 64 -12.56 5.96 6.23
N ILE A 65 -13.78 6.50 6.44
CA ILE A 65 -14.99 6.03 5.76
C ILE A 65 -14.81 6.12 4.24
N ASN A 66 -14.40 7.28 3.73
CA ASN A 66 -14.18 7.48 2.29
C ASN A 66 -13.12 6.52 1.74
N TYR A 67 -12.04 6.28 2.49
CA TYR A 67 -11.01 5.33 2.09
C TYR A 67 -11.56 3.90 2.00
N LEU A 68 -12.28 3.45 3.03
CA LEU A 68 -12.84 2.10 3.09
C LEU A 68 -13.91 1.89 2.01
N ASP A 69 -14.75 2.88 1.75
CA ASP A 69 -15.80 2.82 0.74
C ASP A 69 -15.19 2.71 -0.68
N ASN A 70 -14.23 3.58 -1.01
CA ASN A 70 -13.53 3.54 -2.31
C ASN A 70 -12.74 2.25 -2.54
N ASN A 71 -12.30 1.58 -1.48
CA ASN A 71 -11.48 0.36 -1.55
C ASN A 71 -12.25 -0.91 -1.16
N LYS A 72 -13.55 -0.85 -0.94
CA LYS A 72 -14.36 -1.96 -0.42
C LYS A 72 -14.18 -3.25 -1.22
N ASP A 73 -14.26 -3.15 -2.55
CA ASP A 73 -14.10 -4.30 -3.46
C ASP A 73 -12.66 -4.84 -3.52
N ARG A 74 -11.69 -4.09 -3.00
CA ARG A 74 -10.26 -4.45 -2.98
C ARG A 74 -9.81 -4.99 -1.62
N ILE A 75 -10.65 -4.92 -0.59
CA ILE A 75 -10.34 -5.37 0.76
C ILE A 75 -10.77 -6.83 0.91
N HIS A 76 -9.94 -7.76 0.44
CA HIS A 76 -10.20 -9.21 0.50
C HIS A 76 -9.04 -9.98 1.15
N TYR A 77 -8.52 -9.43 2.26
CA TYR A 77 -7.26 -9.89 2.86
C TYR A 77 -7.24 -11.36 3.27
N HIS A 78 -8.34 -11.89 3.82
CA HIS A 78 -8.39 -13.30 4.22
C HIS A 78 -8.24 -14.24 3.02
N GLY A 79 -9.00 -13.99 1.95
CA GLY A 79 -8.91 -14.82 0.73
C GLY A 79 -7.58 -14.66 0.02
N ASP A 80 -7.05 -13.44 -0.05
CA ASP A 80 -5.73 -13.17 -0.64
C ASP A 80 -4.64 -13.93 0.11
N ARG A 81 -4.69 -13.94 1.45
CA ARG A 81 -3.73 -14.67 2.28
C ARG A 81 -3.83 -16.19 2.09
N ILE A 82 -5.04 -16.75 1.98
CA ILE A 82 -5.24 -18.17 1.70
C ILE A 82 -4.73 -18.52 0.29
N GLY A 83 -4.96 -17.65 -0.68
CA GLY A 83 -4.48 -17.81 -2.06
C GLY A 83 -2.98 -17.59 -2.24
N GLY A 84 -2.24 -17.19 -1.19
CA GLY A 84 -0.82 -16.90 -1.28
C GLY A 84 -0.49 -15.57 -1.97
N TYR A 85 -1.48 -14.70 -2.16
CA TYR A 85 -1.29 -13.39 -2.74
C TYR A 85 -0.73 -12.40 -1.70
N PRO A 86 0.13 -11.44 -2.13
CA PRO A 86 0.61 -10.40 -1.25
C PRO A 86 -0.54 -9.44 -0.87
N ILE A 87 -0.78 -9.29 0.43
CA ILE A 87 -1.83 -8.40 0.97
C ILE A 87 -1.41 -6.93 1.12
N GLY A 88 -0.13 -6.61 0.89
CA GLY A 88 0.44 -5.26 1.03
C GLY A 88 1.38 -4.90 -0.10
N SER A 89 1.57 -3.60 -0.35
CA SER A 89 2.46 -3.08 -1.41
C SER A 89 3.95 -3.30 -1.13
N GLY A 90 4.35 -3.62 0.11
CA GLY A 90 5.75 -3.58 0.53
C GLY A 90 6.70 -4.39 -0.36
N GLY A 91 6.28 -5.56 -0.84
CA GLY A 91 7.07 -6.35 -1.80
C GLY A 91 7.27 -5.63 -3.14
N ILE A 92 6.21 -5.01 -3.67
CA ILE A 92 6.24 -4.24 -4.91
C ILE A 92 7.06 -2.96 -4.74
N GLU A 93 6.92 -2.25 -3.62
CA GLU A 93 7.71 -1.05 -3.33
C GLU A 93 9.19 -1.37 -3.18
N SER A 94 9.52 -2.47 -2.50
CA SER A 94 10.89 -2.96 -2.37
C SER A 94 11.47 -3.32 -3.74
N ALA A 95 10.72 -4.05 -4.57
CA ALA A 95 11.13 -4.37 -5.94
C ALA A 95 11.36 -3.10 -6.77
N ASN A 96 10.48 -2.10 -6.70
CA ASN A 96 10.66 -0.83 -7.41
C ASN A 96 11.92 -0.08 -6.91
N LYS A 97 12.14 -0.04 -5.59
CA LYS A 97 13.35 0.56 -5.01
C LYS A 97 14.62 -0.15 -5.51
N PHE A 98 14.62 -1.47 -5.52
CA PHE A 98 15.75 -2.28 -5.94
C PHE A 98 16.01 -2.22 -7.45
N ILE A 99 14.99 -2.41 -8.28
CA ILE A 99 15.13 -2.50 -9.74
C ILE A 99 15.37 -1.09 -10.32
N CYS A 100 14.47 -0.15 -10.00
CA CYS A 100 14.44 1.18 -10.58
C CYS A 100 15.32 2.18 -9.80
N HIS A 101 15.01 2.42 -8.51
CA HIS A 101 15.61 3.55 -7.79
C HIS A 101 17.14 3.44 -7.68
N THR A 102 17.66 2.24 -7.45
CA THR A 102 19.12 1.98 -7.35
C THR A 102 19.91 2.56 -8.52
N ARG A 103 19.33 2.62 -9.72
CA ARG A 103 20.03 3.14 -10.91
C ARG A 103 19.48 4.48 -11.39
N LEU A 104 18.15 4.64 -11.42
CA LEU A 104 17.51 5.80 -12.03
C LEU A 104 17.48 7.02 -11.10
N LYS A 105 17.50 6.83 -9.77
CA LYS A 105 17.43 7.92 -8.77
C LYS A 105 18.75 8.22 -8.06
N ARG A 106 19.90 7.91 -8.68
CA ARG A 106 21.21 8.26 -8.12
C ARG A 106 21.43 9.77 -8.16
N SER A 107 22.22 10.30 -7.23
CA SER A 107 22.61 11.72 -7.25
C SER A 107 23.26 12.08 -8.59
N GLY A 108 22.85 13.21 -9.18
CA GLY A 108 23.30 13.66 -10.50
C GLY A 108 22.72 12.90 -11.70
N ALA A 109 21.83 11.92 -11.49
CA ALA A 109 21.19 11.22 -12.60
C ALA A 109 20.07 12.07 -13.21
N TRP A 110 20.17 12.31 -14.52
CA TRP A 110 19.12 12.88 -15.34
C TRP A 110 18.99 12.02 -16.61
N TRP A 111 17.74 11.82 -17.06
CA TRP A 111 17.44 10.92 -18.16
C TRP A 111 16.47 11.58 -19.12
N LEU A 112 16.74 11.47 -20.42
CA LEU A 112 15.68 11.53 -21.43
C LEU A 112 14.78 10.30 -21.26
N LYS A 113 13.46 10.46 -21.42
CA LYS A 113 12.47 9.40 -21.18
C LYS A 113 12.81 8.09 -21.90
N ILE A 114 13.22 8.18 -23.16
CA ILE A 114 13.61 7.01 -23.97
C ILE A 114 14.81 6.26 -23.36
N ASN A 115 15.84 7.00 -22.94
CA ASN A 115 17.05 6.43 -22.33
C ASN A 115 16.77 5.85 -20.93
N GLY A 116 15.91 6.52 -20.15
CA GLY A 116 15.46 6.03 -18.85
C GLY A 116 14.69 4.72 -18.96
N ASN A 117 13.77 4.62 -19.93
CA ASN A 117 13.03 3.40 -20.22
C ASN A 117 13.95 2.27 -20.69
N GLY A 118 14.93 2.56 -21.56
CA GLY A 118 15.93 1.58 -21.98
C GLY A 118 16.74 1.04 -20.80
N MET A 119 17.25 1.93 -19.95
CA MET A 119 17.99 1.55 -18.73
C MET A 119 17.12 0.73 -17.77
N LEU A 120 15.85 1.09 -17.58
CA LEU A 120 14.92 0.32 -16.77
C LEU A 120 14.69 -1.07 -17.36
N GLY A 121 14.53 -1.19 -18.68
CA GLY A 121 14.40 -2.46 -19.38
C GLY A 121 15.59 -3.38 -19.15
N LEU A 122 16.82 -2.85 -19.23
CA LEU A 122 18.05 -3.60 -18.91
C LEU A 122 18.08 -4.04 -17.44
N ARG A 123 17.66 -3.18 -16.51
CA ARG A 123 17.59 -3.55 -15.08
C ARG A 123 16.58 -4.69 -14.85
N CYS A 124 15.42 -4.63 -15.48
CA CYS A 124 14.42 -5.69 -15.42
C CYS A 124 14.96 -6.99 -16.00
N SER A 125 15.64 -6.96 -17.14
CA SER A 125 16.18 -8.18 -17.76
C SER A 125 17.26 -8.85 -16.92
N ILE A 126 18.11 -8.07 -16.24
CA ILE A 126 19.10 -8.60 -15.28
C ILE A 126 18.39 -9.32 -14.13
N VAL A 127 17.40 -8.69 -13.49
CA VAL A 127 16.70 -9.29 -12.33
C VAL A 127 15.87 -10.51 -12.75
N ASN A 128 15.34 -10.50 -13.97
CA ASN A 128 14.57 -11.62 -14.51
C ASN A 128 15.45 -12.76 -15.07
N GLY A 129 16.77 -12.58 -15.15
CA GLY A 129 17.68 -13.57 -15.76
C GLY A 129 17.52 -13.71 -17.28
N THR A 130 16.99 -12.69 -17.94
CA THR A 130 16.76 -12.66 -19.40
C THR A 130 17.65 -11.63 -20.10
N PHE A 131 18.77 -11.27 -19.48
CA PHE A 131 19.64 -10.20 -19.96
C PHE A 131 20.23 -10.54 -21.32
N GLU A 132 20.70 -11.76 -21.49
CA GLU A 132 21.36 -12.26 -22.70
C GLU A 132 20.42 -12.13 -23.91
N SER A 133 19.19 -12.62 -23.79
CA SER A 133 18.19 -12.51 -24.86
C SER A 133 17.78 -11.06 -25.15
N ALA A 134 17.69 -10.22 -24.12
CA ALA A 134 17.39 -8.79 -24.30
C ALA A 134 18.55 -8.06 -25.00
N PHE A 135 19.78 -8.41 -24.66
CA PHE A 135 20.99 -7.83 -25.23
C PHE A 135 21.21 -8.27 -26.68
N GLU A 136 21.00 -9.55 -27.00
CA GLU A 136 21.05 -10.06 -28.37
C GLU A 136 20.08 -9.31 -29.28
N LYS A 137 18.83 -9.10 -28.83
CA LYS A 137 17.84 -8.32 -29.58
C LYS A 137 18.29 -6.89 -29.83
N TYR A 138 18.91 -6.25 -28.84
CA TYR A 138 19.45 -4.91 -28.99
C TYR A 138 20.58 -4.85 -30.01
N VAL A 139 21.52 -5.80 -29.96
CA VAL A 139 22.65 -5.87 -30.91
C VAL A 139 22.19 -6.19 -32.33
N SER A 140 21.11 -6.97 -32.49
CA SER A 140 20.55 -7.33 -33.81
C SER A 140 19.68 -6.25 -34.46
N GLN A 141 19.46 -5.11 -33.79
CA GLN A 141 18.65 -3.99 -34.29
C GLN A 141 19.46 -2.86 -34.95
N ASP A 142 20.79 -3.01 -35.04
CA ASP A 142 21.69 -2.21 -35.89
C ASP A 142 21.93 -2.90 -37.26
#